data_AF-A0A962YG39-F1
#
_entry.id   AF-A0A962YG39-F1
#
_cell.length_a   1.000
_cell.length_b   1.000
_cell.length_c   1.000
_cell.angle_alpha   90.00
_cell.angle_beta   90.00
_cell.angle_gamma   90.00
#
_symmetry.space_group_name_H-M   'P 1'
#
loop_
_entity.id
_entity.type
_entity.pdbx_description
1 polymer ?
#
loop_
_entity_poly.entity_id
_entity_poly.type
_entity_poly.pdbx_seq_one_letter_code
_entity_poly.pdbx_strand_id
1 'polypeptide(L)'
;MSVGTARSIEYAIIGLCLIALVFIFQPFSLKLYGVGAGLVVLGGLAFNLVPLCRPGQPVSKLIRAAIIVLITLLVVASLAIGSAYLYGIYLQST
;
A
#
# COMPACT_ATOMS: atom_id res chain seq x y z
N MET A 1 3.61 2.30 22.89
CA MET A 1 2.53 1.42 22.39
C MET A 1 2.51 0.17 23.26
N SER A 2 1.32 -0.29 23.69
CA SER A 2 1.21 -1.53 24.47
C SER A 2 1.47 -2.76 23.60
N VAL A 3 1.76 -3.91 24.23
CA VAL A 3 1.96 -5.18 23.51
C VAL A 3 0.71 -5.57 22.71
N GLY A 4 -0.48 -5.42 23.31
CA GLY A 4 -1.75 -5.73 22.67
C GLY A 4 -2.01 -4.86 21.43
N THR A 5 -1.77 -3.55 21.53
CA THR A 5 -1.95 -2.65 20.38
C THR A 5 -0.98 -2.97 19.25
N ALA A 6 0.30 -3.25 19.56
CA ALA A 6 1.31 -3.59 18.57
C ALA A 6 0.91 -4.83 17.75
N ARG A 7 0.55 -5.91 18.45
CA ARG A 7 0.09 -7.16 17.83
C ARG A 7 -1.20 -6.98 17.04
N SER A 8 -2.15 -6.21 17.57
CA SER A 8 -3.43 -5.99 16.90
C SER A 8 -3.24 -5.26 15.56
N ILE A 9 -2.35 -4.27 15.50
CA ILE A 9 -2.07 -3.56 14.25
C ILE A 9 -1.36 -4.47 13.26
N GLU A 10 -0.35 -5.22 13.71
CA GLU A 10 0.37 -6.19 12.87
C GLU A 10 -0.59 -7.22 12.25
N TYR A 11 -1.46 -7.84 13.06
CA TYR A 11 -2.45 -8.80 12.57
C TYR A 11 -3.50 -8.18 11.67
N ALA A 12 -3.91 -6.94 11.91
CA ALA A 12 -4.82 -6.23 11.02
C ALA A 12 -4.20 -6.03 9.63
N ILE A 13 -2.91 -5.65 9.56
CA ILE A 13 -2.20 -5.47 8.29
C ILE A 13 -2.05 -6.80 7.56
N ILE A 14 -1.63 -7.87 8.26
CA ILE A 14 -1.51 -9.21 7.65
C ILE A 14 -2.88 -9.69 7.16
N GLY A 15 -3.92 -9.55 7.96
CA GLY A 15 -5.30 -9.91 7.60
C GLY A 15 -5.78 -9.15 6.36
N LEU A 16 -5.52 -7.85 6.27
CA LEU A 16 -5.80 -7.03 5.08
C LEU A 16 -5.12 -7.61 3.83
N CYS A 17 -3.83 -7.96 3.93
CA CYS A 17 -3.09 -8.55 2.80
C CYS A 17 -3.67 -9.90 2.38
N LEU A 18 -4.05 -10.77 3.33
CA LEU A 18 -4.66 -12.06 3.01
C LEU A 18 -6.02 -11.89 2.31
N ILE A 19 -6.86 -10.97 2.78
CA ILE A 19 -8.14 -10.65 2.15
C ILE A 19 -7.91 -10.11 0.73
N ALA A 20 -6.93 -9.21 0.56
CA ALA A 20 -6.57 -8.67 -0.74
C ALA A 20 -6.15 -9.77 -1.72
N LEU A 21 -5.34 -10.74 -1.27
CA LEU A 21 -4.94 -11.90 -2.07
C LEU A 21 -6.13 -12.77 -2.47
N VAL A 22 -7.06 -13.04 -1.54
CA VAL A 22 -8.27 -13.79 -1.85
C VAL A 22 -9.08 -13.08 -2.94
N PHE A 23 -9.17 -11.75 -2.88
CA PHE A 23 -9.97 -10.96 -3.83
C PHE A 23 -9.31 -10.80 -5.20
N ILE A 24 -8.00 -10.57 -5.25
CA ILE A 24 -7.29 -10.34 -6.52
C ILE A 24 -7.22 -11.61 -7.37
N PHE A 25 -7.20 -12.79 -6.76
CA PHE A 25 -7.15 -14.07 -7.47
C PHE A 25 -8.54 -14.66 -7.77
N GLN A 26 -9.61 -13.85 -7.74
CA GLN A 26 -10.96 -14.32 -8.10
C GLN A 26 -11.08 -14.55 -9.62
N PRO A 27 -11.32 -15.80 -10.10
CA PRO A 27 -11.43 -16.08 -11.52
C PRO A 27 -12.83 -15.83 -12.08
N PHE A 28 -13.84 -15.67 -11.20
CA PHE A 28 -15.25 -15.61 -11.58
C PHE A 28 -15.87 -14.21 -11.49
N SER A 29 -15.20 -13.24 -10.84
CA SER A 29 -15.77 -11.92 -10.57
C SER A 29 -14.78 -10.80 -10.80
N LEU A 30 -14.99 -10.06 -11.90
CA LEU A 30 -14.20 -8.88 -12.23
C LEU A 30 -14.31 -7.77 -11.16
N LYS A 31 -15.47 -7.69 -10.48
CA LYS A 31 -15.67 -6.73 -9.38
C LYS A 31 -14.77 -7.06 -8.19
N LEU A 32 -14.74 -8.34 -7.77
CA LEU A 32 -13.87 -8.76 -6.66
C LEU A 32 -12.39 -8.62 -7.04
N TYR A 33 -12.03 -8.98 -8.28
CA TYR A 33 -10.69 -8.73 -8.81
C TYR A 33 -10.32 -7.25 -8.70
N GLY A 34 -11.18 -6.32 -9.17
CA GLY A 34 -10.91 -4.89 -9.13
C GLY A 34 -10.73 -4.35 -7.71
N VAL A 35 -11.56 -4.80 -6.77
CA VAL A 35 -11.39 -4.47 -5.35
C VAL A 35 -10.07 -5.04 -4.82
N GLY A 36 -9.77 -6.30 -5.13
CA GLY A 36 -8.52 -6.97 -4.75
C GLY A 36 -7.28 -6.25 -5.27
N ALA A 37 -7.29 -5.81 -6.53
CA ALA A 37 -6.20 -5.06 -7.14
C ALA A 37 -5.91 -3.76 -6.38
N GLY A 38 -6.95 -3.01 -5.98
CA GLY A 38 -6.79 -1.82 -5.13
C GLY A 38 -6.30 -2.17 -3.72
N LEU A 39 -6.90 -3.20 -3.10
CA LEU A 39 -6.53 -3.65 -1.76
C LEU A 39 -5.08 -4.15 -1.67
N VAL A 40 -4.53 -4.78 -2.71
CA VAL A 40 -3.13 -5.23 -2.72
C VAL A 40 -2.17 -4.05 -2.65
N VAL A 41 -2.49 -2.92 -3.31
CA VAL A 41 -1.68 -1.70 -3.18
C VAL A 41 -1.74 -1.18 -1.74
N LEU A 42 -2.95 -1.05 -1.18
CA LEU A 42 -3.12 -0.59 0.21
C LEU A 42 -2.44 -1.53 1.22
N GLY A 43 -2.60 -2.84 1.04
CA GLY A 43 -1.98 -3.88 1.86
C GLY A 43 -0.45 -3.84 1.75
N GLY A 44 0.11 -3.73 0.55
CA GLY A 44 1.55 -3.59 0.33
C GLY A 44 2.13 -2.35 1.00
N LEU A 45 1.47 -1.20 0.89
CA LEU A 45 1.86 0.03 1.58
C LEU A 45 1.80 -0.15 3.10
N ALA A 46 0.70 -0.68 3.62
CA ALA A 46 0.54 -0.94 5.06
C ALA A 46 1.56 -1.96 5.58
N PHE A 47 1.98 -2.94 4.77
CA PHE A 47 2.96 -3.96 5.14
C PHE A 47 4.34 -3.37 5.49
N ASN A 48 4.69 -2.22 4.91
CA ASN A 48 5.91 -1.48 5.27
C ASN A 48 5.93 -1.03 6.75
N LEU A 49 4.77 -1.01 7.42
CA LEU A 49 4.63 -0.62 8.82
C LEU A 49 4.82 -1.79 9.80
N VAL A 50 4.71 -3.04 9.34
CA VAL A 50 4.81 -4.25 10.17
C VAL A 50 6.12 -4.28 10.98
N PRO A 51 7.31 -3.99 10.42
CA PRO A 51 8.56 -4.00 11.20
C PRO A 51 8.58 -3.01 12.37
N LEU A 52 7.72 -1.99 12.35
CA LEU A 52 7.61 -0.94 13.37
C LEU A 52 6.54 -1.26 14.43
N CYS A 53 5.75 -2.31 14.23
CA CYS A 53 4.71 -2.78 15.16
C CYS A 53 5.33 -3.51 16.37
N ARG A 54 6.22 -2.83 17.11
CA ARG A 54 6.95 -3.38 18.26
C ARG A 54 6.49 -2.73 19.57
N PRO A 55 6.36 -3.50 20.67
CA PRO A 55 6.04 -2.95 21.98
C PRO A 55 7.08 -1.90 22.42
N GLY A 56 6.66 -0.91 23.19
CA GLY A 56 7.54 0.12 23.73
C GLY A 56 7.89 1.28 22.77
N GLN A 57 7.62 1.15 21.46
CA GLN A 57 7.75 2.29 20.54
C GLN A 57 6.56 3.26 20.64
N PRO A 58 6.76 4.57 20.47
CA PRO A 58 5.67 5.53 20.38
C PRO A 58 4.91 5.36 19.06
N VAL A 59 3.58 5.47 19.10
CA VAL A 59 2.70 5.36 17.92
C VAL A 59 3.02 6.43 16.88
N SER A 60 3.56 7.57 17.29
CA SER A 60 4.03 8.64 16.39
C SER A 60 5.08 8.17 15.38
N LYS A 61 5.94 7.20 15.72
CA LYS A 61 6.89 6.62 14.76
C LYS A 61 6.20 5.82 13.67
N LEU A 62 5.13 5.09 14.02
CA LEU A 62 4.32 4.35 13.06
C LEU A 62 3.62 5.30 12.09
N ILE A 63 3.02 6.37 12.63
CA ILE A 63 2.36 7.41 11.82
C ILE A 63 3.37 8.09 10.90
N ARG A 64 4.56 8.45 11.41
CA ARG A 64 5.61 9.07 10.60
C ARG A 64 6.06 8.15 9.46
N ALA A 65 6.23 6.85 9.71
CA ALA A 65 6.54 5.89 8.67
C ALA A 65 5.42 5.76 7.64
N ALA A 66 4.15 5.76 8.06
CA ALA A 66 3.01 5.75 7.16
C ALA A 66 3.00 6.97 6.23
N ILE A 67 3.28 8.15 6.76
CA ILE A 67 3.41 9.39 5.97
C ILE A 67 4.56 9.28 4.96
N ILE A 68 5.72 8.76 5.38
CA ILE A 68 6.88 8.57 4.47
C ILE A 68 6.49 7.66 3.31
N VAL A 69 5.90 6.49 3.59
CA VAL A 69 5.46 5.53 2.57
C VAL A 69 4.45 6.17 1.61
N LEU A 70 3.50 6.95 2.12
CA LEU A 70 2.52 7.66 1.30
C LEU A 70 3.17 8.72 0.40
N ILE A 71 4.09 9.53 0.93
CA ILE A 71 4.81 10.54 0.15
C ILE A 71 5.65 9.87 -0.94
N THR A 72 6.36 8.78 -0.61
CA THR A 72 7.15 8.03 -1.59
C THR A 72 6.27 7.53 -2.74
N LEU A 73 5.09 6.98 -2.43
CA LEU A 73 4.13 6.57 -3.45
C LEU A 73 3.72 7.75 -4.35
N LEU A 74 3.33 8.87 -3.75
CA LEU A 74 2.88 10.04 -4.51
C LEU A 74 3.98 10.59 -5.43
N VAL A 75 5.22 10.65 -4.94
CA VAL A 75 6.37 11.10 -5.73
C VAL A 75 6.62 10.14 -6.90
N VAL A 76 6.72 8.83 -6.64
CA VAL A 76 6.99 7.83 -7.69
C VAL A 76 5.86 7.78 -8.71
N ALA A 77 4.60 7.79 -8.25
CA ALA A 77 3.44 7.79 -9.14
C ALA A 77 3.40 9.06 -10.02
N SER A 78 3.68 10.22 -9.45
CA SER A 78 3.71 11.48 -10.21
C SER A 78 4.81 11.48 -11.28
N LEU A 79 6.00 10.97 -10.93
CA LEU A 79 7.10 10.81 -11.89
C LEU A 79 6.75 9.81 -13.00
N ALA A 80 6.14 8.67 -12.66
CA ALA A 80 5.75 7.66 -13.62
C ALA A 80 4.68 8.19 -14.60
N ILE A 81 3.62 8.82 -14.08
CA ILE A 81 2.55 9.41 -14.89
C ILE A 81 3.11 10.55 -15.75
N GLY A 82 3.91 11.44 -15.18
CA GLY A 82 4.53 12.55 -15.90
C GLY A 82 5.46 12.06 -17.01
N SER A 83 6.26 11.02 -16.75
CA SER A 83 7.13 10.40 -17.75
C SER A 83 6.35 9.77 -18.89
N ALA A 84 5.30 9.00 -18.58
CA ALA A 84 4.44 8.38 -19.58
C ALA A 84 3.72 9.43 -20.46
N TYR A 85 3.27 10.53 -19.84
CA TYR A 85 2.62 11.64 -20.55
C TYR A 85 3.57 12.34 -21.52
N LEU A 86 4.78 12.69 -21.06
CA LEU A 86 5.79 13.34 -21.92
C LEU A 86 6.24 12.42 -23.07
N TYR A 87 6.35 11.12 -22.82
CA TYR A 87 6.64 10.14 -23.86
C TYR A 87 5.52 10.06 -24.91
N GLY A 88 4.25 10.12 -24.48
CA GLY A 88 3.11 10.19 -25.39
C GLY A 88 3.14 11.42 -26.30
N ILE A 89 3.53 12.59 -25.77
CA ILE A 89 3.71 13.81 -26.58
C ILE A 89 4.83 13.62 -27.61
N TYR A 90 5.97 13.08 -27.19
CA TYR A 90 7.11 12.84 -28.07
C TYR A 90 6.72 11.96 -29.27
N LEU A 91 6.01 10.85 -29.02
CA LEU A 91 5.55 9.95 -30.09
C LEU A 91 4.57 10.61 -31.07
N GLN A 92 3.75 11.55 -30.63
CA GLN A 92 2.83 12.30 -31.51
C GLN A 92 3.54 13.37 -32.35
N SER A 93 4.72 13.80 -31.92
CA SER A 93 5.53 14.81 -32.60
C SER A 93 6.49 14.23 -33.66
N THR A 94 6.51 12.91 -33.84
CA THR A 94 7.26 12.18 -34.88
C THR A 94 6.32 11.74 -35.98
#